data_AF-A0A7S3EX13-F1
#
_entry.id   AF-A0A7S3EX13-F1
#
_cell.length_a   1.000
_cell.length_b   1.000
_cell.length_c   1.000
_cell.angle_alpha   90.00
_cell.angle_beta   90.00
_cell.angle_gamma   90.00
#
_symmetry.space_group_name_H-M   'P 1'
#
loop_
_entity.id
_entity.type
_entity.pdbx_description
1 polymer ?
#
loop_
_entity_poly.entity_id
_entity_poly.type
_entity_poly.pdbx_seq_one_letter_code
_entity_poly.pdbx_strand_id
1 'polypeptide(L)'
;IACRALSNICLGSDAAGLARKQAAADAGALEAIISGLHAHSSSSGVLQYGFRALGSICSVNDVAGCVRKQAAVQAGALALIISGMRNHELSVGVQLIACRALSNICLGSDAAGLARKQAAADAGALEAIISGLHAHSSSSGVLQYGFRALGSICSVNDVAGCVRKQAAVQAGALALIISGMRNHELSVGVQLIACRALS
;
A
#
# COMPACT_ATOMS: atom_id res chain seq x y z
N ILE A 1 11.82 -17.33 3.03
CA ILE A 1 11.84 -17.52 4.51
C ILE A 1 12.23 -16.22 5.23
N ALA A 2 13.29 -15.51 4.82
CA ALA A 2 13.74 -14.26 5.44
C ALA A 2 12.67 -13.15 5.51
N CYS A 3 12.00 -12.81 4.39
CA CYS A 3 10.94 -11.78 4.40
C CYS A 3 9.77 -12.12 5.34
N ARG A 4 9.43 -13.41 5.49
CA ARG A 4 8.39 -13.87 6.41
C ARG A 4 8.82 -13.68 7.86
N ALA A 5 10.07 -14.02 8.21
CA ALA A 5 10.62 -13.80 9.54
C ALA A 5 10.66 -12.31 9.88
N LEU A 6 11.20 -11.47 8.98
CA LEU A 6 11.24 -10.02 9.15
C LEU A 6 9.85 -9.42 9.37
N SER A 7 8.86 -9.84 8.57
CA SER A 7 7.48 -9.38 8.75
C SER A 7 6.90 -9.76 10.12
N ASN A 8 7.24 -10.91 10.67
CA ASN A 8 6.74 -11.34 11.97
C ASN A 8 7.45 -10.60 13.11
N ILE A 9 8.77 -10.42 13.01
CA ILE A 9 9.57 -9.68 13.99
C ILE A 9 9.13 -8.22 14.07
N CYS A 10 8.84 -7.61 12.91
CA CYS A 10 8.40 -6.23 12.81
C CYS A 10 6.90 -6.04 13.07
N LEU A 11 6.18 -7.07 13.57
CA LEU A 11 4.77 -6.95 13.95
C LEU A 11 4.66 -6.36 15.37
N GLY A 12 3.60 -5.59 15.60
CA GLY A 12 3.32 -4.91 16.86
C GLY A 12 3.29 -3.39 16.73
N SER A 13 2.54 -2.75 17.62
CA SER A 13 2.42 -1.30 17.77
C SER A 13 2.71 -0.84 19.20
N ASP A 14 3.19 -1.75 20.04
CA ASP A 14 3.75 -1.46 21.36
C ASP A 14 5.17 -0.91 21.24
N ALA A 15 5.71 -0.33 22.32
CA ALA A 15 7.05 0.25 22.32
C ALA A 15 8.13 -0.73 21.81
N ALA A 16 8.02 -2.02 22.20
CA ALA A 16 8.93 -3.06 21.73
C ALA A 16 8.79 -3.32 20.22
N GLY A 17 7.57 -3.35 19.68
CA GLY A 17 7.32 -3.47 18.24
C GLY A 17 7.83 -2.27 17.45
N LEU A 18 7.71 -1.06 17.99
CA LEU A 18 8.28 0.15 17.38
C LEU A 18 9.81 0.07 17.33
N ALA A 19 10.45 -0.31 18.45
CA ALA A 19 11.90 -0.48 18.52
C ALA A 19 12.40 -1.55 17.53
N ARG A 20 11.70 -2.69 17.40
CA ARG A 20 12.05 -3.73 16.42
C ARG A 20 11.97 -3.24 14.98
N LYS A 21 10.96 -2.45 14.64
CA LYS A 21 10.84 -1.87 13.29
C LYS A 21 11.94 -0.85 13.00
N GLN A 22 12.33 -0.06 14.00
CA GLN A 22 13.41 0.91 13.84
C GLN A 22 14.75 0.20 13.68
N ALA A 23 15.05 -0.77 14.56
CA ALA A 23 16.27 -1.57 14.45
C ALA A 23 16.38 -2.32 13.11
N ALA A 24 15.26 -2.82 12.57
CA ALA A 24 15.26 -3.43 11.24
C ALA A 24 15.60 -2.42 10.14
N ALA A 25 15.05 -1.20 10.21
CA ALA A 25 15.37 -0.15 9.26
C ALA A 25 16.84 0.28 9.36
N ASP A 26 17.35 0.48 10.58
CA ASP A 26 18.75 0.87 10.82
C ASP A 26 19.73 -0.22 10.35
N ALA A 27 19.31 -1.49 10.35
CA ALA A 27 20.08 -2.62 9.82
C ALA A 27 19.98 -2.78 8.28
N GLY A 28 19.35 -1.85 7.55
CA GLY A 28 19.22 -1.91 6.09
C GLY A 28 18.22 -2.95 5.58
N ALA A 29 17.22 -3.32 6.40
CA ALA A 29 16.24 -4.33 6.00
C ALA A 29 15.41 -3.89 4.79
N LEU A 30 15.16 -2.58 4.61
CA LEU A 30 14.36 -2.07 3.49
C LEU A 30 15.06 -2.34 2.16
N GLU A 31 16.34 -2.00 2.06
CA GLU A 31 17.20 -2.22 0.90
C GLU A 31 17.31 -3.72 0.61
N ALA A 32 17.60 -4.54 1.63
CA ALA A 32 17.72 -5.98 1.48
C ALA A 32 16.41 -6.64 1.00
N ILE A 33 15.26 -6.20 1.53
CA ILE A 33 13.95 -6.68 1.07
C ILE A 33 13.74 -6.28 -0.40
N ILE A 34 14.00 -5.03 -0.78
CA ILE A 34 13.75 -4.55 -2.14
C ILE A 34 14.66 -5.23 -3.15
N SER A 35 15.96 -5.38 -2.86
CA SER A 35 16.88 -6.14 -3.70
C SER A 35 16.44 -7.60 -3.86
N GLY A 36 16.01 -8.25 -2.77
CA GLY A 36 15.51 -9.63 -2.82
C GLY A 36 14.22 -9.77 -3.63
N LEU A 37 13.32 -8.79 -3.54
CA LEU A 37 12.09 -8.76 -4.33
C LEU A 37 12.37 -8.52 -5.81
N HIS A 38 13.40 -7.73 -6.15
CA HIS A 38 13.82 -7.53 -7.53
C HIS A 38 14.32 -8.83 -8.17
N ALA A 39 15.14 -9.59 -7.44
CA ALA A 39 15.66 -10.88 -7.90
C ALA A 39 14.57 -11.96 -8.07
N HIS A 40 13.45 -11.82 -7.37
CA HIS A 40 12.37 -12.84 -7.33
C HIS A 40 11.00 -12.25 -7.68
N SER A 41 10.95 -11.28 -8.59
CA SER A 41 9.72 -10.57 -8.99
C SER A 41 8.66 -11.48 -9.65
N SER A 42 9.07 -12.63 -10.20
CA SER A 42 8.15 -13.64 -10.74
C SER A 42 7.49 -14.52 -9.68
N SER A 43 7.94 -14.49 -8.42
CA SER A 43 7.38 -15.34 -7.36
C SER A 43 6.34 -14.58 -6.54
N SER A 44 5.06 -14.89 -6.76
CA SER A 44 3.95 -14.28 -6.02
C SER A 44 4.05 -14.48 -4.51
N GLY A 45 4.58 -15.61 -4.04
CA GLY A 45 4.80 -15.89 -2.63
C GLY A 45 5.90 -15.01 -2.01
N VAL A 46 7.00 -14.81 -2.72
CA VAL A 46 8.09 -13.91 -2.26
C VAL A 46 7.60 -12.48 -2.22
N LEU A 47 6.89 -12.03 -3.27
CA LEU A 47 6.27 -10.70 -3.31
C LEU A 47 5.33 -10.46 -2.14
N GLN A 48 4.44 -11.41 -1.84
CA GLN A 48 3.52 -11.31 -0.69
C GLN A 48 4.26 -11.09 0.62
N TYR A 49 5.28 -11.89 0.92
CA TYR A 49 6.02 -11.74 2.17
C TYR A 49 6.88 -10.47 2.20
N GLY A 50 7.48 -10.09 1.08
CA GLY A 50 8.27 -8.86 0.99
C GLY A 50 7.42 -7.61 1.17
N PHE A 51 6.29 -7.51 0.45
CA PHE A 51 5.33 -6.40 0.62
C PHE A 51 4.75 -6.35 2.03
N ARG A 52 4.51 -7.52 2.65
CA ARG A 52 4.05 -7.57 4.05
C ARG A 52 5.10 -7.01 5.01
N ALA A 53 6.37 -7.35 4.80
CA ALA A 53 7.48 -6.83 5.60
C ALA A 53 7.62 -5.31 5.43
N LEU A 54 7.65 -4.81 4.18
CA LEU A 54 7.68 -3.38 3.86
C LEU A 54 6.51 -2.64 4.54
N GLY A 55 5.30 -3.14 4.35
CA GLY A 55 4.10 -2.57 4.97
C GLY A 55 4.15 -2.57 6.50
N SER A 56 4.78 -3.56 7.13
CA SER A 56 4.93 -3.64 8.59
C SER A 56 5.93 -2.62 9.13
N ILE A 57 7.09 -2.51 8.46
CA ILE A 57 8.14 -1.53 8.82
C ILE A 57 7.60 -0.11 8.66
N CYS A 58 6.80 0.16 7.63
CA CYS A 58 6.23 1.47 7.33
C CYS A 58 4.87 1.76 8.01
N SER A 59 4.40 0.92 8.93
CA SER A 59 3.00 1.01 9.41
C SER A 59 2.71 2.15 10.39
N VAL A 60 3.74 2.81 10.94
CA VAL A 60 3.61 3.80 12.02
C VAL A 60 3.75 5.21 11.45
N ASN A 61 2.96 6.15 11.95
CA ASN A 61 2.95 7.55 11.50
C ASN A 61 3.49 8.51 12.57
N ASP A 62 4.63 8.15 13.16
CA ASP A 62 5.47 9.00 14.01
C ASP A 62 6.68 9.53 13.22
N VAL A 63 7.52 10.37 13.84
CA VAL A 63 8.72 10.96 13.19
C VAL A 63 9.62 9.86 12.60
N ALA A 64 9.92 8.83 13.39
CA ALA A 64 10.73 7.70 12.97
C ALA A 64 10.06 6.89 11.83
N GLY A 65 8.74 6.75 11.86
CA GLY A 65 7.93 6.14 10.83
C GLY A 65 7.96 6.92 9.52
N CYS A 66 7.94 8.26 9.56
CA CYS A 66 8.11 9.09 8.38
C CYS A 66 9.48 8.85 7.73
N VAL A 67 10.55 8.76 8.53
CA VAL A 67 11.90 8.42 8.02
C VAL A 67 11.92 7.05 7.35
N ARG A 68 11.35 6.02 8.00
CA ARG A 68 11.25 4.66 7.43
C ARG A 68 10.47 4.62 6.12
N LYS A 69 9.34 5.32 6.04
CA LYS A 69 8.55 5.43 4.81
C LYS A 69 9.34 6.12 3.71
N GLN A 70 10.08 7.18 4.04
CA GLN A 70 10.91 7.87 3.06
C GLN A 70 12.05 6.98 2.55
N ALA A 71 12.74 6.26 3.44
CA ALA A 71 13.78 5.29 3.09
C ALA A 71 13.23 4.20 2.15
N ALA A 72 12.04 3.66 2.43
CA ALA A 72 11.40 2.67 1.56
C ALA A 72 11.13 3.23 0.16
N VAL A 73 10.65 4.47 0.05
CA VAL A 73 10.44 5.12 -1.26
C VAL A 73 11.75 5.35 -1.99
N GLN A 74 12.79 5.84 -1.31
CA GLN A 74 14.11 6.06 -1.92
C GLN A 74 14.77 4.77 -2.40
N ALA A 75 14.54 3.66 -1.68
CA ALA A 75 15.03 2.36 -2.08
C ALA A 75 14.20 1.72 -3.23
N GLY A 76 13.12 2.36 -3.70
CA GLY A 76 12.34 1.91 -4.87
C GLY A 76 11.09 1.09 -4.55
N ALA A 77 10.61 1.08 -3.29
CA ALA A 77 9.47 0.25 -2.89
C ALA A 77 8.20 0.48 -3.73
N LEU A 78 7.88 1.72 -4.10
CA LEU A 78 6.65 2.04 -4.85
C LEU A 78 6.64 1.36 -6.21
N ALA A 79 7.70 1.53 -6.99
CA ALA A 79 7.82 0.94 -8.33
C ALA A 79 7.72 -0.59 -8.28
N LEU A 80 8.36 -1.20 -7.27
CA LEU A 80 8.34 -2.65 -7.11
C LEU A 80 6.95 -3.16 -6.71
N ILE A 81 6.27 -2.50 -5.78
CA ILE A 81 4.91 -2.87 -5.38
C ILE A 81 3.96 -2.78 -6.58
N ILE A 82 4.01 -1.68 -7.33
CA ILE A 82 3.14 -1.44 -8.49
C ILE A 82 3.42 -2.45 -9.61
N SER A 83 4.70 -2.71 -9.91
CA SER A 83 5.09 -3.75 -10.89
C SER A 83 4.63 -5.14 -10.45
N GLY A 84 4.78 -5.47 -9.16
CA GLY A 84 4.29 -6.73 -8.59
C GLY A 84 2.77 -6.88 -8.70
N MET A 85 2.02 -5.80 -8.48
CA MET A 85 0.56 -5.80 -8.69
C MET A 85 0.19 -6.08 -10.15
N ARG A 86 0.89 -5.46 -11.11
CA ARG A 86 0.63 -5.66 -12.54
C ARG A 86 0.99 -7.08 -13.00
N ASN A 87 2.15 -7.59 -12.58
CA ASN A 87 2.61 -8.92 -12.99
C ASN A 87 1.83 -10.07 -12.34
N HIS A 88 1.17 -9.80 -11.20
CA HIS A 88 0.40 -10.79 -10.44
C HIS A 88 -1.03 -10.30 -10.20
N GLU A 89 -1.66 -9.76 -11.25
CA GLU A 89 -3.00 -9.18 -11.19
C GLU A 89 -4.02 -10.17 -10.62
N LEU A 90 -3.94 -11.44 -11.00
CA LEU A 90 -4.87 -12.50 -10.55
C LEU A 90 -4.55 -13.07 -9.16
N SER A 91 -3.48 -12.63 -8.50
CA SER A 91 -3.13 -13.12 -7.17
C SER A 91 -3.76 -12.26 -6.07
N VAL A 92 -4.87 -12.74 -5.50
CA VAL A 92 -5.59 -12.09 -4.38
C VAL A 92 -4.62 -11.68 -3.27
N GLY A 93 -3.69 -12.59 -2.90
CA GLY A 93 -2.73 -12.35 -1.83
C GLY A 93 -1.75 -11.21 -2.16
N VAL A 94 -1.27 -11.13 -3.41
CA VAL A 94 -0.40 -10.04 -3.85
C VAL A 94 -1.17 -8.72 -3.83
N GLN A 95 -2.37 -8.67 -4.42
CA GLN A 95 -3.17 -7.43 -4.47
C GLN A 95 -3.50 -6.91 -3.07
N LEU A 96 -3.96 -7.79 -2.17
CA LEU A 96 -4.30 -7.42 -0.80
C LEU A 96 -3.10 -6.82 -0.06
N ILE A 97 -1.96 -7.51 -0.09
CA ILE A 97 -0.79 -7.09 0.67
C ILE A 97 -0.10 -5.88 0.03
N ALA A 98 -0.09 -5.79 -1.30
CA ALA A 98 0.43 -4.63 -2.02
C ALA A 98 -0.38 -3.36 -1.70
N CYS A 99 -1.72 -3.43 -1.76
CA CYS A 99 -2.59 -2.32 -1.37
C CYS A 99 -2.36 -1.91 0.09
N ARG A 100 -2.22 -2.89 1.00
CA ARG A 100 -1.88 -2.61 2.41
C ARG A 100 -0.54 -1.88 2.53
N ALA A 101 0.50 -2.34 1.83
CA ALA A 101 1.82 -1.72 1.86
C ALA A 101 1.78 -0.29 1.30
N LEU A 102 1.15 -0.06 0.14
CA LEU A 102 0.96 1.27 -0.43
C LEU A 102 0.23 2.20 0.53
N SER A 103 -0.86 1.74 1.17
CA SER A 103 -1.60 2.57 2.13
C SER A 103 -0.74 3.01 3.33
N ASN A 104 0.18 2.16 3.79
CA ASN A 104 1.10 2.49 4.89
C ASN A 104 2.23 3.41 4.43
N ILE A 105 2.82 3.14 3.27
CA ILE A 105 3.91 3.94 2.69
C ILE A 105 3.43 5.34 2.29
N CYS A 106 2.18 5.51 1.86
CA CYS A 106 1.62 6.82 1.49
C CYS A 106 0.94 7.55 2.65
N LEU A 107 0.93 6.97 3.86
CA LEU A 107 0.34 7.60 5.03
C LEU A 107 1.23 8.75 5.55
N GLY A 108 0.64 9.92 5.74
CA GLY A 108 1.30 11.13 6.23
C GLY A 108 0.66 12.38 5.62
N SER A 109 0.70 13.49 6.35
CA SER A 109 0.21 14.81 5.91
C SER A 109 1.31 15.88 5.92
N ASP A 110 2.55 15.49 6.28
CA ASP A 110 3.74 16.32 6.18
C ASP A 110 4.18 16.45 4.71
N ALA A 111 5.10 17.38 4.43
CA ALA A 111 5.62 17.59 3.08
C ALA A 111 6.21 16.31 2.46
N ALA A 112 6.90 15.50 3.26
CA ALA A 112 7.39 14.19 2.83
C ALA A 112 6.25 13.22 2.49
N GLY A 113 5.17 13.19 3.27
CA GLY A 113 3.96 12.43 2.99
C GLY A 113 3.27 12.86 1.70
N LEU A 114 3.18 14.16 1.44
CA LEU A 114 2.66 14.69 0.18
C LEU A 114 3.51 14.23 -1.00
N ALA A 115 4.84 14.36 -0.90
CA ALA A 115 5.77 13.89 -1.92
C ALA A 115 5.65 12.38 -2.18
N ARG A 116 5.51 11.56 -1.13
CA ARG A 116 5.30 10.10 -1.24
C ARG A 116 4.00 9.74 -1.96
N LYS A 117 2.90 10.47 -1.68
CA LYS A 117 1.63 10.24 -2.39
C LYS A 117 1.72 10.63 -3.86
N GLN A 118 2.41 11.74 -4.17
CA GLN A 118 2.63 12.16 -5.55
C GLN A 118 3.50 11.14 -6.31
N ALA A 119 4.62 10.71 -5.70
CA ALA A 119 5.48 9.69 -6.29
C ALA A 119 4.75 8.36 -6.56
N ALA A 120 3.80 7.99 -5.70
CA ALA A 120 2.97 6.80 -5.94
C ALA A 120 2.02 7.00 -7.13
N ALA A 121 1.40 8.16 -7.25
CA ALA A 121 0.56 8.49 -8.40
C ALA A 121 1.36 8.52 -9.70
N ASP A 122 2.54 9.18 -9.70
CA ASP A 122 3.42 9.26 -10.87
C ASP A 122 3.93 7.88 -11.33
N ALA A 123 4.11 6.95 -10.38
CA ALA A 123 4.46 5.56 -10.69
C ALA A 123 3.27 4.72 -11.21
N GLY A 124 2.06 5.29 -11.28
CA GLY A 124 0.84 4.64 -11.76
C GLY A 124 0.20 3.70 -10.75
N ALA A 125 0.24 4.07 -9.45
CA ALA A 125 -0.38 3.29 -8.39
C ALA A 125 -1.91 3.27 -8.51
N LEU A 126 -2.53 4.38 -8.95
CA LEU A 126 -3.99 4.48 -9.03
C LEU A 126 -4.57 3.45 -10.01
N GLU A 127 -3.99 3.37 -11.21
CA GLU A 127 -4.37 2.43 -12.26
C GLU A 127 -4.15 0.99 -11.80
N ALA A 128 -3.00 0.70 -11.18
CA ALA A 128 -2.68 -0.64 -10.69
C ALA A 128 -3.62 -1.09 -9.57
N ILE A 129 -3.96 -0.20 -8.63
CA ILE A 129 -4.94 -0.51 -7.57
C ILE A 129 -6.30 -0.78 -8.20
N ILE A 130 -6.75 0.09 -9.12
CA ILE A 130 -8.09 -0.03 -9.72
C ILE A 130 -8.23 -1.31 -10.55
N SER A 131 -7.21 -1.66 -11.35
CA SER A 131 -7.19 -2.94 -12.08
C SER A 131 -7.24 -4.14 -11.13
N GLY A 132 -6.44 -4.13 -10.06
CA GLY A 132 -6.49 -5.18 -9.04
C GLY A 132 -7.84 -5.28 -8.32
N LEU A 133 -8.50 -4.15 -8.05
CA LEU A 133 -9.85 -4.12 -7.48
C LEU A 133 -10.90 -4.67 -8.44
N HIS A 134 -10.74 -4.41 -9.74
CA HIS A 134 -11.64 -4.95 -10.77
C HIS A 134 -11.51 -6.48 -10.85
N ALA A 135 -10.26 -6.98 -10.92
CA ALA A 135 -9.96 -8.41 -10.98
C ALA A 135 -10.46 -9.18 -9.74
N HIS A 136 -10.52 -8.53 -8.57
CA HIS A 136 -10.89 -9.15 -7.29
C HIS A 136 -12.08 -8.47 -6.60
N SER A 137 -13.08 -8.06 -7.37
CA SER A 137 -14.28 -7.37 -6.87
C SER A 137 -15.10 -8.18 -5.86
N SER A 138 -14.97 -9.51 -5.86
CA SER A 138 -15.61 -10.40 -4.87
C SER A 138 -14.79 -10.55 -3.58
N SER A 139 -13.55 -10.06 -3.52
CA SER A 139 -12.69 -10.17 -2.33
C SER A 139 -12.81 -8.94 -1.45
N SER A 140 -13.57 -9.06 -0.35
CA SER A 140 -13.74 -7.98 0.63
C SER A 140 -12.41 -7.46 1.19
N GLY A 141 -11.42 -8.33 1.37
CA GLY A 141 -10.09 -7.94 1.83
C GLY A 141 -9.33 -7.08 0.82
N VAL A 142 -9.37 -7.43 -0.47
CA VAL A 142 -8.75 -6.62 -1.53
C VAL A 142 -9.46 -5.28 -1.66
N LEU A 143 -10.80 -5.26 -1.63
CA LEU A 143 -11.59 -4.03 -1.64
C LEU A 143 -11.23 -3.12 -0.46
N GLN A 144 -11.19 -3.66 0.76
CA GLN A 144 -10.89 -2.89 1.97
C GLN A 144 -9.52 -2.22 1.89
N TYR A 145 -8.46 -2.96 1.55
CA TYR A 145 -7.12 -2.38 1.48
C TYR A 145 -6.91 -1.54 0.22
N GLY A 146 -7.55 -1.87 -0.90
CA GLY A 146 -7.51 -1.08 -2.14
C GLY A 146 -8.16 0.29 -1.96
N PHE A 147 -9.38 0.35 -1.41
CA PHE A 147 -10.04 1.61 -1.08
C PHE A 147 -9.24 2.42 -0.06
N ARG A 148 -8.62 1.77 0.93
CA ARG A 148 -7.73 2.45 1.88
C ARG A 148 -6.51 3.06 1.18
N ALA A 149 -5.90 2.34 0.22
CA ALA A 149 -4.78 2.84 -0.55
C ALA A 149 -5.18 4.03 -1.43
N LEU A 150 -6.30 3.93 -2.15
CA LEU A 150 -6.87 5.05 -2.93
C LEU A 150 -7.13 6.27 -2.05
N GLY A 151 -7.83 6.11 -0.93
CA GLY A 151 -8.07 7.19 0.03
C GLY A 151 -6.76 7.78 0.55
N SER A 152 -5.76 6.95 0.85
CA SER A 152 -4.46 7.43 1.32
C SER A 152 -3.70 8.21 0.24
N ILE A 153 -3.79 7.85 -1.03
CA ILE A 153 -3.11 8.56 -2.12
C ILE A 153 -3.86 9.86 -2.47
N CYS A 154 -5.19 9.87 -2.40
CA CYS A 154 -6.05 11.00 -2.82
C CYS A 154 -6.49 11.94 -1.69
N SER A 155 -6.07 11.72 -0.44
CA SER A 155 -6.60 12.43 0.75
C SER A 155 -6.32 13.94 0.85
N VAL A 156 -5.66 14.56 -0.14
CA VAL A 156 -5.16 15.94 -0.04
C VAL A 156 -5.96 16.82 -0.99
N ASN A 157 -6.29 18.02 -0.54
CA ASN A 157 -7.12 18.98 -1.29
C ASN A 157 -6.29 20.10 -1.94
N ASP A 158 -5.03 19.82 -2.30
CA ASP A 158 -4.20 20.70 -3.11
C ASP A 158 -4.41 20.45 -4.62
N VAL A 159 -3.81 21.28 -5.48
CA VAL A 159 -3.91 21.13 -6.94
C VAL A 159 -3.49 19.72 -7.37
N ALA A 160 -2.38 19.22 -6.83
CA ALA A 160 -1.88 17.87 -7.09
C ALA A 160 -2.86 16.78 -6.59
N GLY A 161 -3.54 17.01 -5.47
CA GLY A 161 -4.59 16.17 -4.93
C GLY A 161 -5.83 16.13 -5.82
N CYS A 162 -6.26 17.27 -6.36
CA CYS A 162 -7.35 17.33 -7.34
C CYS A 162 -6.99 16.53 -8.61
N VAL A 163 -5.76 16.64 -9.10
CA VAL A 163 -5.29 15.83 -10.24
C VAL A 163 -5.33 14.34 -9.92
N ARG A 164 -4.86 13.91 -8.74
CA ARG A 164 -4.92 12.51 -8.30
C ARG A 164 -6.35 11.99 -8.18
N LYS A 165 -7.26 12.78 -7.61
CA LYS A 165 -8.69 12.44 -7.54
C LYS A 165 -9.29 12.27 -8.93
N GLN A 166 -9.00 13.20 -9.84
CA GLN A 166 -9.48 13.13 -11.22
C GLN A 166 -8.94 11.90 -11.94
N ALA A 167 -7.65 11.58 -11.80
CA ALA A 167 -7.05 10.37 -12.36
C ALA A 167 -7.70 9.09 -11.81
N ALA A 168 -7.95 9.02 -10.49
CA ALA A 168 -8.65 7.89 -9.89
C ALA A 168 -10.07 7.72 -10.43
N VAL A 169 -10.81 8.83 -10.61
CA VAL A 169 -12.16 8.82 -11.19
C VAL A 169 -12.12 8.36 -12.65
N GLN A 170 -11.18 8.87 -13.46
CA GLN A 170 -11.02 8.48 -14.87
C GLN A 170 -10.65 7.01 -15.03
N ALA A 171 -9.86 6.46 -14.11
CA ALA A 171 -9.54 5.04 -14.07
C ALA A 171 -10.70 4.16 -13.57
N GLY A 172 -11.81 4.74 -13.08
CA GLY A 172 -13.03 4.01 -12.72
C GLY A 172 -13.20 3.73 -11.21
N ALA A 173 -12.45 4.41 -10.33
CA ALA A 173 -12.52 4.19 -8.89
C ALA A 173 -13.94 4.34 -8.32
N LEU A 174 -14.70 5.35 -8.77
CA LEU A 174 -16.03 5.64 -8.24
C LEU A 174 -17.01 4.48 -8.47
N ALA A 175 -17.01 3.91 -9.69
CA ALA A 175 -17.87 2.78 -10.03
C ALA A 175 -17.52 1.55 -9.20
N LEU A 176 -16.23 1.29 -8.97
CA LEU A 176 -15.77 0.17 -8.13
C LEU A 176 -16.11 0.36 -6.65
N ILE A 177 -16.00 1.58 -6.12
CA ILE A 177 -16.37 1.85 -4.72
C ILE A 177 -17.87 1.60 -4.52
N ILE A 178 -18.72 2.13 -5.40
CA ILE A 178 -20.18 1.95 -5.33
C ILE A 178 -20.56 0.48 -5.51
N SER A 179 -19.99 -0.21 -6.51
CA SER A 179 -20.22 -1.64 -6.73
C SER A 179 -19.75 -2.49 -5.55
N GLY A 180 -18.57 -2.18 -4.99
CA GLY A 180 -18.04 -2.83 -3.80
C GLY A 180 -18.94 -2.65 -2.58
N MET A 181 -19.50 -1.45 -2.38
CA MET A 181 -20.46 -1.21 -1.31
C MET A 181 -21.75 -2.03 -1.49
N ARG A 182 -22.28 -2.15 -2.71
CA ARG A 182 -23.49 -2.94 -3.01
C ARG A 182 -23.27 -4.45 -2.90
N ASN A 183 -22.12 -4.95 -3.33
CA ASN A 183 -21.84 -6.38 -3.31
C ASN A 183 -21.38 -6.88 -1.93
N HIS A 184 -20.96 -5.96 -1.04
CA HIS A 184 -20.46 -6.28 0.30
C HIS A 184 -21.18 -5.46 1.38
N GLU A 185 -22.50 -5.38 1.30
CA GLU A 185 -23.34 -4.61 2.25
C GLU A 185 -23.12 -5.00 3.71
N LEU A 186 -22.92 -6.29 3.97
CA LEU A 186 -22.69 -6.81 5.32
C LEU A 186 -21.25 -6.64 5.82
N SER A 187 -20.31 -6.23 4.94
CA SER A 187 -18.92 -6.03 5.34
C SER A 187 -18.70 -4.61 5.85
N VAL A 188 -18.84 -4.43 7.17
CA VAL A 188 -18.58 -3.15 7.86
C VAL A 188 -17.22 -2.54 7.47
N GLY A 189 -16.20 -3.39 7.30
CA GLY A 189 -14.87 -2.96 6.90
C GLY A 189 -14.84 -2.34 5.50
N VAL A 190 -15.55 -2.93 4.53
CA VAL A 190 -15.65 -2.39 3.17
C VAL A 190 -16.47 -1.10 3.17
N GLN A 191 -17.63 -1.09 3.85
CA GLN A 191 -18.50 0.10 3.94
C GLN A 191 -17.77 1.30 4.55
N LEU A 192 -17.12 1.11 5.71
CA LEU A 192 -16.43 2.20 6.41
C LEU A 192 -15.32 2.81 5.57
N ILE A 193 -14.49 1.97 4.94
CA ILE A 193 -13.37 2.44 4.14
C ILE A 193 -13.82 3.03 2.81
N ALA A 194 -14.88 2.47 2.19
CA ALA A 194 -15.49 3.04 1.01
C ALA A 194 -16.02 4.46 1.28
N CYS A 195 -16.76 4.67 2.38
CA CYS A 195 -17.22 5.99 2.77
C CYS A 195 -16.07 6.98 2.99
N ARG A 196 -14.97 6.53 3.63
CA ARG A 196 -13.76 7.35 3.80
C ARG A 196 -13.02 7.65 2.50
N ALA A 197 -13.13 6.78 1.50
CA ALA A 197 -12.53 7.02 0.19
C ALA A 197 -13.34 8.01 -0.65
N LEU A 198 -14.63 8.17 -0.35
CA LEU A 198 -15.54 9.11 -1.03
C LEU A 198 -15.63 10.49 -0.37
N SER A 199 -15.26 10.63 0.91
CA SER A 199 -15.21 11.90 1.64
C SER A 199 -14.00 12.75 1.26
#